data_AF-A0ABD3FAV0-F1
#
_entry.id   AF-A0ABD3FAV0-F1
#
_cell.length_a   1.000
_cell.length_b   1.000
_cell.length_c   1.000
_cell.angle_alpha   90.00
_cell.angle_beta   90.00
_cell.angle_gamma   90.00
#
_symmetry.space_group_name_H-M   'P 1'
#
loop_
_entity.id
_entity.type
_entity.pdbx_description
1 polymer ?
#
loop_
_entity_poly.entity_id
_entity_poly.type
_entity_poly.pdbx_seq_one_letter_code
_entity_poly.pdbx_strand_id
1 'polypeptide(L)'
;MKTDPRVVFRAFDLAKYSTKLNDNPAFFKWIGYVNKYWTTYGDSLFSEDAMLVLLLKSKPEDELVAAFHSMRSVPEMKNLADKMQTKLFMTSTSSHDAMNQVWLASRESPKEVFGILNIGKRSLKDNPMAIQWLKYIKRYRAKIGDSAFSDSEAVLFVMEATYSVQAQKFGVLLQSFKKIPDLKILAENMQTSLFRQWIDVKKLTPDELGSLMVSPHGSWKTVLRLPKSDPRFQALETYTVQYAARLNEKTMTEKVKMLFANNDPEGALAAAMKMNEA
;
A
#
# COMPACT_ATOMS: atom_id res chain seq x y z
N MET A 1 2.20 34.39 -24.61
CA MET A 1 3.64 34.46 -24.25
C MET A 1 4.04 33.17 -23.54
N LYS A 2 5.11 32.52 -23.99
CA LYS A 2 5.70 31.31 -23.40
C LYS A 2 6.69 31.71 -22.30
N THR A 3 6.20 32.28 -21.21
CA THR A 3 7.07 32.64 -20.08
C THR A 3 7.45 31.37 -19.31
N ASP A 4 8.74 31.19 -19.00
CA ASP A 4 9.17 30.03 -18.22
C ASP A 4 8.53 30.08 -16.81
N PRO A 5 7.88 29.00 -16.33
CA PRO A 5 7.32 28.95 -14.98
C PRO A 5 8.30 29.35 -13.87
N ARG A 6 9.61 29.14 -14.03
CA ARG A 6 10.65 29.59 -13.09
C ARG A 6 10.73 31.11 -12.99
N VAL A 7 10.48 31.83 -14.09
CA VAL A 7 10.44 33.31 -14.11
C VAL A 7 9.22 33.79 -13.34
N VAL A 8 8.06 33.17 -13.57
CA VAL A 8 6.82 33.51 -12.86
C VAL A 8 6.94 33.20 -11.36
N PHE A 9 7.58 32.08 -10.99
CA PHE A 9 7.85 31.73 -9.60
C PHE A 9 8.64 32.84 -8.87
N ARG A 10 9.69 33.35 -9.51
CA ARG A 10 10.51 34.46 -8.98
C ARG A 10 9.72 35.77 -8.92
N ALA A 11 8.91 36.06 -9.94
CA ALA A 11 8.10 37.27 -9.98
C ALA A 11 7.04 37.32 -8.85
N PHE A 12 6.54 36.16 -8.42
CA PHE A 12 5.65 36.04 -7.27
C PHE A 12 6.37 35.95 -5.93
N ASP A 13 7.70 36.04 -5.93
CA ASP A 13 8.51 36.09 -4.71
C ASP A 13 8.32 34.86 -3.79
N LEU A 14 7.99 33.72 -4.40
CA LEU A 14 7.66 32.47 -3.71
C LEU A 14 8.89 31.75 -3.10
N ALA A 15 10.09 32.22 -3.45
CA ALA A 15 11.34 31.71 -2.91
C ALA A 15 11.64 32.21 -1.48
N LYS A 16 10.96 33.25 -1.00
CA LYS A 16 11.23 33.81 0.33
C LYS A 16 10.80 32.86 1.44
N TYR A 17 11.72 32.57 2.36
CA TYR A 17 11.47 31.69 3.51
C TYR A 17 10.30 32.15 4.39
N SER A 18 10.07 33.45 4.55
CA SER A 18 8.96 33.98 5.37
C SER A 18 7.56 33.66 4.82
N THR A 19 7.44 33.29 3.55
CA THR A 19 6.17 33.18 2.85
C THR A 19 5.63 31.75 2.88
N LYS A 20 4.74 31.40 3.83
CA LYS A 20 4.13 30.07 3.88
C LYS A 20 3.34 29.76 2.60
N LEU A 21 3.65 28.65 1.92
CA LEU A 21 3.01 28.31 0.63
C LEU A 21 1.58 27.78 0.75
N ASN A 22 1.24 27.05 1.81
CA ASN A 22 0.00 26.28 1.91
C ASN A 22 -1.28 27.13 1.91
N ASP A 23 -1.17 28.40 2.28
CA ASP A 23 -2.27 29.38 2.31
C ASP A 23 -2.00 30.60 1.42
N ASN A 24 -1.00 30.54 0.53
CA ASN A 24 -0.59 31.68 -0.29
C ASN A 24 -1.29 31.69 -1.66
N PRO A 25 -2.20 32.64 -1.95
CA PRO A 25 -2.89 32.70 -3.24
C PRO A 25 -1.95 32.84 -4.45
N ALA A 26 -0.78 33.45 -4.29
CA ALA A 26 0.21 33.56 -5.35
C ALA A 26 0.81 32.19 -5.71
N PHE A 27 0.99 31.30 -4.73
CA PHE A 27 1.43 29.93 -4.97
C PHE A 27 0.39 29.16 -5.80
N PHE A 28 -0.90 29.22 -5.42
CA PHE A 28 -1.98 28.59 -6.19
C PHE A 28 -2.11 29.16 -7.60
N LYS A 29 -1.95 30.49 -7.78
CA LYS A 29 -1.91 31.12 -9.11
C LYS A 29 -0.73 30.61 -9.94
N TRP A 30 0.44 30.42 -9.32
CA TRP A 30 1.61 29.87 -10.00
C TRP A 30 1.41 28.41 -10.40
N ILE A 31 0.84 27.57 -9.53
CA ILE A 31 0.49 26.18 -9.88
C ILE A 31 -0.52 26.14 -11.03
N GLY A 32 -1.55 27.00 -11.01
CA GLY A 32 -2.50 27.14 -12.11
C GLY A 32 -1.81 27.56 -13.42
N TYR A 33 -0.83 28.46 -13.34
CA TYR A 33 0.00 28.86 -14.48
C TYR A 33 0.83 27.68 -15.02
N VAL A 34 1.49 26.92 -14.14
CA VAL A 34 2.29 25.73 -14.49
C VAL A 34 1.41 24.70 -15.20
N ASN A 35 0.22 24.43 -14.67
CA ASN A 35 -0.71 23.48 -15.29
C ASN A 35 -1.13 23.94 -16.70
N LYS A 36 -1.47 25.23 -16.87
CA LYS A 36 -1.78 25.79 -18.19
C LYS A 36 -0.57 25.72 -19.13
N TYR A 37 0.63 25.94 -18.63
CA TYR A 37 1.87 25.84 -19.39
C TYR A 37 2.05 24.43 -19.93
N TRP A 38 1.92 23.40 -19.10
CA TRP A 38 2.01 22.00 -19.50
C TRP A 38 0.97 21.61 -20.55
N THR A 39 -0.28 22.04 -20.37
CA THR A 39 -1.35 21.77 -21.34
C THR A 39 -1.09 22.43 -22.69
N THR A 40 -0.46 23.61 -22.71
CA THR A 40 -0.25 24.37 -23.95
C THR A 40 1.01 23.96 -24.69
N TYR A 41 2.09 23.67 -23.95
CA TYR A 41 3.44 23.53 -24.52
C TYR A 41 4.11 22.17 -24.23
N GLY A 42 3.45 21.29 -23.48
CA GLY A 42 4.06 20.10 -22.91
C GLY A 42 4.94 20.42 -21.69
N ASP A 43 5.55 19.38 -21.11
CA ASP A 43 6.34 19.45 -19.88
C ASP A 43 7.86 19.31 -20.13
N SER A 44 8.29 19.22 -21.39
CA SER A 44 9.70 18.99 -21.75
C SER A 44 10.66 20.09 -21.27
N LEU A 45 10.21 21.35 -21.19
CA LEU A 45 11.02 22.50 -20.78
C LEU A 45 10.97 22.78 -19.26
N PHE A 46 9.94 22.25 -18.61
CA PHE A 46 9.72 22.37 -17.18
C PHE A 46 8.88 21.18 -16.76
N SER A 47 9.49 20.09 -16.31
CA SER A 47 8.77 18.89 -15.92
C SER A 47 8.22 18.96 -14.49
N GLU A 48 7.38 18.01 -14.11
CA GLU A 48 6.98 17.78 -12.71
C GLU A 48 8.20 17.66 -11.77
N ASP A 49 9.27 16.99 -12.21
CA ASP A 49 10.51 16.85 -11.44
C ASP A 49 11.28 18.18 -11.33
N ALA A 50 11.34 18.95 -12.42
CA ALA A 50 11.94 20.28 -12.39
C ALA A 50 11.20 21.23 -11.43
N MET A 51 9.87 21.10 -11.34
CA MET A 51 9.04 21.82 -10.38
C MET A 51 9.37 21.42 -8.94
N LEU A 52 9.43 20.12 -8.65
CA LEU A 52 9.75 19.62 -7.32
C LEU A 52 11.16 20.06 -6.87
N VAL A 53 12.17 19.97 -7.76
CA VAL A 53 13.54 20.42 -7.47
C VAL A 53 13.59 21.92 -7.21
N LEU A 54 12.84 22.73 -7.96
CA LEU A 54 12.76 24.17 -7.73
C LEU A 54 12.19 24.47 -6.33
N LEU A 55 11.13 23.77 -5.94
CA LEU A 55 10.46 23.94 -4.66
C LEU A 55 11.35 23.48 -3.49
N LEU A 56 12.00 22.32 -3.60
CA LEU A 56 12.93 21.79 -2.59
C LEU A 56 14.15 22.70 -2.35
N LYS A 57 14.61 23.41 -3.38
CA LYS A 57 15.68 24.42 -3.24
C LYS A 57 15.23 25.70 -2.56
N SER A 58 13.92 25.95 -2.53
CA SER A 58 13.35 27.22 -2.08
C SER A 58 12.74 27.13 -0.69
N LYS A 59 12.28 25.95 -0.28
CA LYS A 59 11.43 25.74 0.90
C LYS A 59 11.78 24.47 1.65
N PRO A 60 11.60 24.45 2.98
CA PRO A 60 11.80 23.23 3.75
C PRO A 60 10.73 22.18 3.39
N GLU A 61 11.08 20.91 3.53
CA GLU A 61 10.24 19.79 3.08
C GLU A 61 8.87 19.75 3.76
N ASP A 62 8.79 20.10 5.04
CA ASP A 62 7.55 20.14 5.82
C ASP A 62 6.55 21.20 5.29
N GLU A 63 7.04 22.38 4.91
CA GLU A 63 6.23 23.42 4.27
C GLU A 63 5.72 22.95 2.89
N LEU A 64 6.55 22.23 2.13
CA LEU A 64 6.15 21.66 0.85
C LEU A 64 5.10 20.55 1.01
N VAL A 65 5.25 19.69 2.02
CA VAL A 65 4.23 18.70 2.37
C VAL A 65 2.89 19.38 2.64
N ALA A 66 2.88 20.41 3.50
CA ALA A 66 1.66 21.14 3.85
C ALA A 66 1.03 21.79 2.61
N ALA A 67 1.84 22.38 1.73
CA ALA A 67 1.37 23.03 0.51
C ALA A 67 0.79 22.05 -0.51
N PHE A 68 1.48 20.92 -0.76
CA PHE A 68 0.94 19.89 -1.64
C PHE A 68 -0.31 19.24 -1.06
N HIS A 69 -0.41 19.15 0.26
CA HIS A 69 -1.62 18.67 0.89
C HIS A 69 -2.79 19.65 0.73
N SER A 70 -2.58 20.96 0.95
CA SER A 70 -3.64 21.97 0.80
C SER A 70 -4.16 22.07 -0.64
N MET A 71 -3.30 21.83 -1.63
CA MET A 71 -3.69 21.72 -3.04
C MET A 71 -4.76 20.64 -3.31
N ARG A 72 -4.90 19.61 -2.47
CA ARG A 72 -5.95 18.58 -2.63
C ARG A 72 -7.37 19.11 -2.43
N SER A 73 -7.52 20.26 -1.76
CA SER A 73 -8.82 20.92 -1.62
C SER A 73 -9.32 21.58 -2.91
N VAL A 74 -8.45 21.75 -3.90
CA VAL A 74 -8.79 22.27 -5.24
C VAL A 74 -8.92 21.08 -6.19
N PRO A 75 -10.14 20.73 -6.67
CA PRO A 75 -10.37 19.52 -7.46
C PRO A 75 -9.44 19.37 -8.68
N GLU A 76 -9.19 20.47 -9.39
CA GLU A 76 -8.34 20.51 -10.58
C GLU A 76 -6.85 20.25 -10.27
N MET A 77 -6.44 20.45 -9.01
CA MET A 77 -5.05 20.27 -8.56
C MET A 77 -4.83 18.94 -7.84
N LYS A 78 -5.88 18.22 -7.45
CA LYS A 78 -5.78 17.00 -6.63
C LYS A 78 -4.82 15.96 -7.22
N ASN A 79 -4.89 15.70 -8.53
CA ASN A 79 -4.02 14.71 -9.17
C ASN A 79 -2.54 15.13 -9.14
N LEU A 80 -2.25 16.42 -9.38
CA LEU A 80 -0.89 16.95 -9.28
C LEU A 80 -0.40 16.91 -7.82
N ALA A 81 -1.25 17.26 -6.87
CA ALA A 81 -0.97 17.21 -5.44
C ALA A 81 -0.62 15.78 -4.98
N ASP A 82 -1.40 14.78 -5.39
CA ASP A 82 -1.17 13.37 -5.05
C ASP A 82 0.17 12.87 -5.66
N LYS A 83 0.48 13.26 -6.90
CA LYS A 83 1.78 12.97 -7.54
C LYS A 83 2.95 13.63 -6.80
N MET A 84 2.84 14.91 -6.43
CA MET A 84 3.88 15.63 -5.71
C MET A 84 4.10 15.04 -4.31
N GLN A 85 3.01 14.69 -3.61
CA GLN A 85 3.07 13.98 -2.34
C GLN A 85 3.76 12.62 -2.49
N THR A 86 3.45 11.83 -3.52
CA THR A 86 4.14 10.56 -3.78
C THR A 86 5.64 10.77 -4.00
N LYS A 87 6.02 11.74 -4.84
CA LYS A 87 7.43 12.01 -5.15
C LYS A 87 8.18 12.48 -3.91
N LEU A 88 7.59 13.41 -3.14
CA LEU A 88 8.19 13.93 -1.91
C LEU A 88 8.35 12.83 -0.85
N PHE A 89 7.34 11.97 -0.70
CA PHE A 89 7.45 10.78 0.14
C PHE A 89 8.64 9.92 -0.27
N MET A 90 8.89 9.73 -1.57
CA MET A 90 10.05 8.94 -2.05
C MET A 90 11.42 9.61 -1.84
N THR A 91 11.47 10.89 -1.48
CA THR A 91 12.73 11.66 -1.40
C THR A 91 13.50 11.40 -0.11
N SER A 92 12.84 11.44 1.05
CA SER A 92 13.54 11.40 2.35
C SER A 92 12.67 10.85 3.48
N THR A 93 13.32 10.43 4.57
CA THR A 93 12.61 10.03 5.80
C THR A 93 11.95 11.23 6.49
N SER A 94 12.55 12.42 6.40
CA SER A 94 11.97 13.66 6.93
C SER A 94 10.63 13.98 6.24
N SER A 95 10.57 13.80 4.92
CA SER A 95 9.33 13.89 4.15
C SER A 95 8.30 12.85 4.61
N HIS A 96 8.70 11.59 4.89
CA HIS A 96 7.77 10.60 5.44
C HIS A 96 7.12 11.08 6.74
N ASP A 97 7.92 11.58 7.67
CA ASP A 97 7.44 11.99 9.00
C ASP A 97 6.53 13.22 8.91
N ALA A 98 6.93 14.24 8.14
CA ALA A 98 6.11 15.42 7.88
C ALA A 98 4.76 15.05 7.22
N MET A 99 4.77 14.15 6.24
CA MET A 99 3.54 13.68 5.59
C MET A 99 2.62 12.94 6.55
N ASN A 100 3.16 12.03 7.38
CA ASN A 100 2.38 11.36 8.41
C ASN A 100 1.73 12.37 9.37
N GLN A 101 2.46 13.41 9.79
CA GLN A 101 1.92 14.45 10.67
C GLN A 101 0.77 15.21 10.01
N VAL A 102 0.95 15.67 8.76
CA VAL A 102 -0.08 16.41 8.02
C VAL A 102 -1.30 15.53 7.76
N TRP A 103 -1.13 14.29 7.32
CA TRP A 103 -2.25 13.36 7.10
C TRP A 103 -3.03 13.08 8.38
N LEU A 104 -2.35 12.87 9.51
CA LEU A 104 -3.01 12.65 10.81
C LEU A 104 -3.74 13.90 11.30
N ALA A 105 -3.15 15.09 11.12
CA ALA A 105 -3.76 16.36 11.48
C ALA A 105 -5.05 16.62 10.68
N SER A 106 -5.01 16.32 9.38
CA SER A 106 -6.16 16.41 8.47
C SER A 106 -7.12 15.22 8.54
N ARG A 107 -6.83 14.21 9.39
CA ARG A 107 -7.58 12.95 9.50
C ARG A 107 -7.77 12.23 8.15
N GLU A 108 -6.74 12.25 7.32
CA GLU A 108 -6.75 11.50 6.06
C GLU A 108 -6.94 10.02 6.33
N SER A 109 -7.99 9.44 5.76
CA SER A 109 -8.28 8.03 5.97
C SER A 109 -7.16 7.16 5.39
N PRO A 110 -6.93 5.95 5.92
CA PRO A 110 -6.01 5.01 5.28
C PRO A 110 -6.35 4.72 3.82
N LYS A 111 -7.63 4.79 3.41
CA LYS A 111 -8.03 4.63 2.00
C LYS A 111 -7.48 5.77 1.12
N GLU A 112 -7.57 7.02 1.61
CA GLU A 112 -7.00 8.18 0.92
C GLU A 112 -5.48 8.09 0.82
N VAL A 113 -4.80 7.76 1.92
CA VAL A 113 -3.33 7.61 1.92
C VAL A 113 -2.86 6.50 0.98
N PHE A 114 -3.62 5.40 0.87
CA PHE A 114 -3.33 4.35 -0.12
C PHE A 114 -3.41 4.87 -1.55
N GLY A 115 -4.40 5.70 -1.84
CA GLY A 115 -4.58 6.37 -3.13
C GLY A 115 -3.46 7.36 -3.43
N ILE A 116 -3.12 8.23 -2.47
CA ILE A 116 -2.02 9.20 -2.56
C ILE A 116 -0.72 8.47 -2.88
N LEU A 117 -0.38 7.41 -2.14
CA LEU A 117 0.86 6.65 -2.35
C LEU A 117 0.81 5.71 -3.58
N ASN A 118 -0.29 5.72 -4.32
CA ASN A 118 -0.49 4.97 -5.55
C ASN A 118 -0.18 3.47 -5.41
N ILE A 119 -0.54 2.87 -4.27
CA ILE A 119 -0.11 1.52 -3.88
C ILE A 119 -0.68 0.45 -4.80
N GLY A 120 -1.96 0.56 -5.18
CA GLY A 120 -2.65 -0.43 -6.01
C GLY A 120 -2.25 -0.48 -7.49
N LYS A 121 -1.50 0.52 -7.98
CA LYS A 121 -1.00 0.58 -9.37
C LYS A 121 0.41 0.02 -9.54
N ARG A 122 1.08 -0.34 -8.44
CA ARG A 122 2.43 -0.95 -8.45
C ARG A 122 2.35 -2.36 -7.92
N SER A 123 3.29 -3.23 -8.33
CA SER A 123 3.40 -4.58 -7.75
C SER A 123 3.56 -4.49 -6.23
N LEU A 124 2.61 -5.08 -5.49
CA LEU A 124 2.63 -5.10 -4.03
C LEU A 124 3.82 -5.85 -3.44
N LYS A 125 4.38 -6.83 -4.17
CA LYS A 125 5.41 -7.77 -3.70
C LYS A 125 6.64 -7.10 -3.07
N ASP A 126 7.04 -5.94 -3.60
CA ASP A 126 8.23 -5.20 -3.18
C ASP A 126 7.92 -3.71 -3.01
N ASN A 127 6.67 -3.37 -2.64
CA ASN A 127 6.26 -1.97 -2.54
C ASN A 127 6.57 -1.42 -1.13
N PRO A 128 7.66 -0.63 -0.93
CA PRO A 128 7.95 -0.03 0.37
C PRO A 128 6.80 0.87 0.85
N MET A 129 5.96 1.39 -0.05
CA MET A 129 4.78 2.18 0.32
C MET A 129 3.72 1.35 1.05
N ALA A 130 3.62 0.04 0.78
CA ALA A 130 2.68 -0.83 1.49
C ALA A 130 3.07 -0.96 2.97
N ILE A 131 4.37 -1.07 3.28
CA ILE A 131 4.89 -1.07 4.66
C ILE A 131 4.53 0.25 5.34
N GLN A 132 4.76 1.37 4.66
CA GLN A 132 4.47 2.69 5.23
C GLN A 132 2.97 2.92 5.45
N TRP A 133 2.14 2.43 4.54
CA TRP A 133 0.68 2.46 4.70
C TRP A 133 0.19 1.62 5.88
N LEU A 134 0.74 0.43 6.11
CA LEU A 134 0.42 -0.36 7.30
C LEU A 134 0.87 0.35 8.59
N LYS A 135 2.04 0.98 8.59
CA LYS A 135 2.48 1.83 9.70
C LYS A 135 1.56 3.04 9.90
N TYR A 136 1.07 3.64 8.81
CA TYR A 136 0.10 4.73 8.87
C TYR A 136 -1.21 4.28 9.49
N ILE A 137 -1.75 3.10 9.14
CA ILE A 137 -2.95 2.52 9.78
C ILE A 137 -2.79 2.46 11.30
N LYS A 138 -1.64 1.96 11.80
CA LYS A 138 -1.37 1.93 13.24
C LYS A 138 -1.43 3.31 13.88
N ARG A 139 -0.78 4.31 13.27
CA ARG A 139 -0.77 5.69 13.77
C ARG A 139 -2.16 6.33 13.73
N TYR A 140 -2.91 6.07 12.66
CA TYR A 140 -4.26 6.56 12.47
C TYR A 140 -5.19 6.01 13.56
N ARG A 141 -5.12 4.70 13.84
CA ARG A 141 -5.88 4.07 14.95
C ARG A 141 -5.49 4.65 16.31
N ALA A 142 -4.19 4.79 16.58
CA ALA A 142 -3.72 5.40 17.83
C ALA A 142 -4.19 6.86 18.01
N LYS A 143 -4.35 7.62 16.90
CA LYS A 143 -4.77 9.03 16.96
C LYS A 143 -6.29 9.21 16.99
N ILE A 144 -7.03 8.39 16.26
CA ILE A 144 -8.46 8.58 15.99
C ILE A 144 -9.33 7.60 16.79
N GLY A 145 -8.81 6.42 17.08
CA GLY A 145 -9.49 5.33 17.80
C GLY A 145 -9.21 3.98 17.16
N ASP A 146 -9.11 2.93 17.97
CA ASP A 146 -8.73 1.58 17.51
C ASP A 146 -9.66 1.00 16.44
N SER A 147 -10.95 1.37 16.47
CA SER A 147 -11.97 0.95 15.50
C SER A 147 -12.06 1.83 14.25
N ALA A 148 -11.24 2.87 14.10
CA ALA A 148 -11.40 3.86 13.02
C ALA A 148 -11.10 3.29 11.60
N PHE A 149 -10.39 2.17 11.52
CA PHE A 149 -10.13 1.44 10.27
C PHE A 149 -9.66 0.02 10.60
N SER A 150 -10.56 -0.94 10.77
CA SER A 150 -10.27 -2.30 11.22
C SER A 150 -9.39 -3.11 10.25
N ASP A 151 -8.83 -4.23 10.73
CA ASP A 151 -8.00 -5.13 9.90
C ASP A 151 -8.80 -5.71 8.73
N SER A 152 -10.07 -6.05 8.96
CA SER A 152 -10.97 -6.56 7.91
C SER A 152 -11.33 -5.48 6.89
N GLU A 153 -11.59 -4.24 7.31
CA GLU A 153 -11.81 -3.14 6.37
C GLU A 153 -10.58 -2.85 5.52
N ALA A 154 -9.37 -2.92 6.11
CA ALA A 154 -8.13 -2.78 5.38
C ALA A 154 -7.97 -3.87 4.31
N VAL A 155 -8.24 -5.13 4.67
CA VAL A 155 -8.19 -6.27 3.75
C VAL A 155 -9.19 -6.11 2.60
N LEU A 156 -10.47 -5.85 2.92
CA LEU A 156 -11.52 -5.68 1.90
C LEU A 156 -11.17 -4.53 0.94
N PHE A 157 -10.72 -3.41 1.48
CA PHE A 157 -10.29 -2.29 0.67
C PHE A 157 -9.14 -2.64 -0.27
N VAL A 158 -8.09 -3.36 0.17
CA VAL A 158 -7.02 -3.78 -0.74
C VAL A 158 -7.54 -4.74 -1.82
N MET A 159 -8.46 -5.63 -1.48
CA MET A 159 -9.08 -6.53 -2.46
C MET A 159 -9.89 -5.78 -3.53
N GLU A 160 -10.56 -4.68 -3.16
CA GLU A 160 -11.33 -3.83 -4.09
C GLU A 160 -10.43 -2.88 -4.89
N ALA A 161 -9.42 -2.31 -4.26
CA ALA A 161 -8.54 -1.29 -4.84
C ALA A 161 -7.42 -1.86 -5.73
N THR A 162 -7.29 -3.18 -5.80
CA THR A 162 -6.27 -3.86 -6.61
C THR A 162 -6.92 -4.88 -7.55
N TYR A 163 -6.41 -5.01 -8.78
CA TYR A 163 -6.87 -6.04 -9.72
C TYR A 163 -6.76 -7.44 -9.08
N SER A 164 -7.66 -8.38 -9.39
CA SER A 164 -7.81 -9.68 -8.70
C SER A 164 -6.50 -10.48 -8.50
N VAL A 165 -5.58 -10.42 -9.46
CA VAL A 165 -4.25 -11.08 -9.40
C VAL A 165 -3.33 -10.48 -8.32
N GLN A 166 -3.54 -9.21 -7.93
CA GLN A 166 -2.75 -8.54 -6.89
C GLN A 166 -3.24 -8.86 -5.47
N ALA A 167 -4.54 -9.11 -5.28
CA ALA A 167 -5.09 -9.51 -3.98
C ALA A 167 -4.45 -10.80 -3.46
N GLN A 168 -4.13 -11.76 -4.35
CA GLN A 168 -3.45 -13.01 -3.98
C GLN A 168 -2.00 -12.75 -3.54
N LYS A 169 -1.29 -11.88 -4.29
CA LYS A 169 0.07 -11.44 -3.92
C LYS A 169 0.09 -10.70 -2.59
N PHE A 170 -1.02 -10.06 -2.20
CA PHE A 170 -1.15 -9.39 -0.91
C PHE A 170 -1.07 -10.36 0.27
N GLY A 171 -1.68 -11.56 0.18
CA GLY A 171 -1.56 -12.57 1.24
C GLY A 171 -0.12 -13.05 1.47
N VAL A 172 0.63 -13.24 0.39
CA VAL A 172 2.07 -13.56 0.43
C VAL A 172 2.88 -12.38 0.98
N LEU A 173 2.53 -11.16 0.62
CA LEU A 173 3.19 -9.95 1.13
C LEU A 173 2.99 -9.80 2.65
N LEU A 174 1.78 -10.01 3.14
CA LEU A 174 1.49 -10.00 4.57
C LEU A 174 2.34 -11.04 5.31
N GLN A 175 2.60 -12.20 4.71
CA GLN A 175 3.52 -13.21 5.28
C GLN A 175 4.93 -12.64 5.48
N SER A 176 5.46 -11.91 4.50
CA SER A 176 6.76 -11.24 4.60
C SER A 176 6.76 -10.17 5.70
N PHE A 177 5.65 -9.43 5.86
CA PHE A 177 5.55 -8.36 6.85
C PHE A 177 5.48 -8.85 8.30
N LYS A 178 5.13 -10.11 8.54
CA LYS A 178 5.23 -10.73 9.88
C LYS A 178 6.65 -10.70 10.45
N LYS A 179 7.67 -10.62 9.58
CA LYS A 179 9.09 -10.54 9.97
C LYS A 179 9.50 -9.14 10.45
N ILE A 180 8.64 -8.13 10.27
CA ILE A 180 8.86 -6.76 10.76
C ILE A 180 8.20 -6.67 12.15
N PRO A 181 8.97 -6.56 13.25
CA PRO A 181 8.40 -6.63 14.61
C PRO A 181 7.24 -5.66 14.83
N ASP A 182 7.37 -4.44 14.32
CA ASP A 182 6.37 -3.38 14.45
C ASP A 182 5.07 -3.66 13.65
N LEU A 183 5.13 -4.50 12.61
CA LEU A 183 3.97 -4.85 11.79
C LEU A 183 3.45 -6.26 12.05
N LYS A 184 4.13 -7.05 12.87
CA LYS A 184 3.86 -8.49 13.02
C LYS A 184 2.39 -8.79 13.30
N ILE A 185 1.84 -8.22 14.37
CA ILE A 185 0.45 -8.46 14.79
C ILE A 185 -0.56 -7.98 13.74
N LEU A 186 -0.34 -6.79 13.17
CA LEU A 186 -1.21 -6.24 12.13
C LEU A 186 -1.21 -7.15 10.88
N ALA A 187 -0.03 -7.59 10.45
CA ALA A 187 0.12 -8.47 9.30
C ALA A 187 -0.50 -9.85 9.54
N GLU A 188 -0.34 -10.41 10.74
CA GLU A 188 -1.00 -11.66 11.16
C GLU A 188 -2.52 -11.54 11.10
N ASN A 189 -3.10 -10.53 11.75
CA ASN A 189 -4.55 -10.33 11.78
C ASN A 189 -5.13 -10.10 10.38
N MET A 190 -4.50 -9.24 9.58
CA MET A 190 -4.94 -8.98 8.21
C MET A 190 -4.84 -10.24 7.35
N GLN A 191 -3.79 -11.05 7.48
CA GLN A 191 -3.67 -12.28 6.70
C GLN A 191 -4.72 -13.31 7.12
N THR A 192 -4.97 -13.46 8.42
CA THR A 192 -6.03 -14.34 8.93
C THR A 192 -7.40 -13.90 8.41
N SER A 193 -7.68 -12.59 8.38
CA SER A 193 -8.93 -12.04 7.85
C SER A 193 -9.06 -12.28 6.34
N LEU A 194 -8.00 -12.05 5.57
CA LEU A 194 -7.94 -12.34 4.13
C LEU A 194 -8.19 -13.83 3.83
N PHE A 195 -7.52 -14.71 4.57
CA PHE A 195 -7.69 -16.15 4.40
C PHE A 195 -9.12 -16.58 4.74
N ARG A 196 -9.72 -16.02 5.78
CA ARG A 196 -11.13 -16.26 6.10
C ARG A 196 -12.05 -15.87 4.94
N GLN A 197 -11.82 -14.72 4.30
CA GLN A 197 -12.60 -14.31 3.12
C GLN A 197 -12.44 -15.29 1.95
N TRP A 198 -11.23 -15.78 1.70
CA TRP A 198 -11.00 -16.75 0.63
C TRP A 198 -11.63 -18.11 0.92
N ILE A 199 -11.55 -18.59 2.16
CA ILE A 199 -12.15 -19.86 2.59
C ILE A 199 -13.68 -19.76 2.57
N ASP A 200 -14.25 -18.78 3.27
CA ASP A 200 -15.68 -18.75 3.57
C ASP A 200 -16.51 -18.22 2.40
N VAL A 201 -16.00 -17.23 1.67
CA VAL A 201 -16.75 -16.53 0.60
C VAL A 201 -16.34 -17.03 -0.77
N LYS A 202 -15.04 -17.14 -1.05
CA LYS A 202 -14.54 -17.59 -2.36
C LYS A 202 -14.47 -19.11 -2.51
N LYS A 203 -14.62 -19.85 -1.40
CA LYS A 203 -14.51 -21.32 -1.35
C LYS A 203 -13.20 -21.85 -1.93
N LEU A 204 -12.13 -21.08 -1.78
CA LEU A 204 -10.83 -21.36 -2.40
C LEU A 204 -10.14 -22.49 -1.64
N THR A 205 -9.81 -23.59 -2.30
CA THR A 205 -9.06 -24.70 -1.70
C THR A 205 -7.56 -24.37 -1.60
N PRO A 206 -6.79 -25.06 -0.73
CA PRO A 206 -5.35 -24.86 -0.64
C PRO A 206 -4.59 -25.03 -1.96
N ASP A 207 -4.96 -26.00 -2.80
CA ASP A 207 -4.31 -26.24 -4.08
C ASP A 207 -4.64 -25.17 -5.14
N GLU A 208 -5.87 -24.66 -5.13
CA GLU A 208 -6.25 -23.51 -5.95
C GLU A 208 -5.43 -22.27 -5.56
N LEU A 209 -5.35 -21.95 -4.25
CA LEU A 209 -4.53 -20.84 -3.77
C LEU A 209 -3.05 -21.03 -4.13
N GLY A 210 -2.51 -22.22 -3.92
CA GLY A 210 -1.12 -22.53 -4.25
C GLY A 210 -0.82 -22.33 -5.73
N SER A 211 -1.73 -22.74 -6.62
CA SER A 211 -1.59 -22.56 -8.06
C SER A 211 -1.67 -21.08 -8.46
N LEU A 212 -2.56 -20.32 -7.81
CA LEU A 212 -2.67 -18.87 -8.00
C LEU A 212 -1.40 -18.11 -7.62
N MET A 213 -0.68 -18.52 -6.56
CA MET A 213 0.57 -17.89 -6.13
C MET A 213 1.72 -17.96 -7.16
N VAL A 214 1.64 -18.90 -8.11
CA VAL A 214 2.66 -19.12 -9.15
C VAL A 214 2.14 -18.89 -10.57
N SER A 215 0.89 -18.46 -10.73
CA SER A 215 0.28 -18.14 -12.02
C SER A 215 1.09 -17.08 -12.81
N PRO A 216 1.21 -17.20 -14.16
CA PRO A 216 0.55 -18.19 -15.02
C PRO A 216 1.32 -19.51 -15.18
N HIS A 217 2.44 -19.69 -14.46
CA HIS A 217 3.35 -20.82 -14.69
C HIS A 217 3.56 -21.67 -13.43
N GLY A 218 3.04 -22.89 -13.43
CA GLY A 218 3.24 -23.87 -12.37
C GLY A 218 1.94 -24.29 -11.69
N SER A 219 2.06 -25.22 -10.75
CA SER A 219 0.95 -25.68 -9.91
C SER A 219 1.29 -25.46 -8.44
N TRP A 220 0.32 -25.66 -7.55
CA TRP A 220 0.55 -25.63 -6.10
C TRP A 220 1.75 -26.49 -5.65
N LYS A 221 2.05 -27.61 -6.33
CA LYS A 221 3.25 -28.43 -6.05
C LYS A 221 4.55 -27.65 -6.23
N THR A 222 4.58 -26.67 -7.14
CA THR A 222 5.73 -25.77 -7.29
C THR A 222 5.98 -24.97 -6.02
N VAL A 223 4.93 -24.52 -5.33
CA VAL A 223 5.05 -23.79 -4.05
C VAL A 223 5.65 -24.68 -2.97
N LEU A 224 5.26 -25.96 -2.92
CA LEU A 224 5.76 -26.90 -1.91
C LEU A 224 7.23 -27.31 -2.09
N ARG A 225 7.78 -27.10 -3.29
CA ARG A 225 9.21 -27.30 -3.58
C ARG A 225 10.09 -26.11 -3.21
N LEU A 226 9.48 -24.97 -2.87
CA LEU A 226 10.23 -23.79 -2.41
C LEU A 226 10.84 -24.04 -1.03
N PRO A 227 11.92 -23.33 -0.67
CA PRO A 227 12.44 -23.37 0.70
C PRO A 227 11.35 -23.04 1.72
N LYS A 228 11.34 -23.69 2.89
CA LYS A 228 10.37 -23.40 3.98
C LYS A 228 10.44 -21.95 4.49
N SER A 229 11.53 -21.24 4.21
CA SER A 229 11.70 -19.81 4.50
C SER A 229 11.04 -18.89 3.47
N ASP A 230 10.65 -19.41 2.30
CA ASP A 230 9.99 -18.65 1.24
C ASP A 230 8.58 -18.21 1.69
N PRO A 231 8.23 -16.92 1.56
CA PRO A 231 6.92 -16.43 1.97
C PRO A 231 5.74 -17.14 1.33
N ARG A 232 5.88 -17.68 0.11
CA ARG A 232 4.81 -18.42 -0.57
C ARG A 232 4.57 -19.77 0.10
N PHE A 233 5.65 -20.49 0.43
CA PHE A 233 5.54 -21.75 1.18
C PHE A 233 4.84 -21.51 2.52
N GLN A 234 5.33 -20.53 3.29
CA GLN A 234 4.77 -20.21 4.61
C GLN A 234 3.31 -19.74 4.54
N ALA A 235 2.95 -18.96 3.51
CA ALA A 235 1.58 -18.52 3.31
C ALA A 235 0.66 -19.70 2.97
N LEU A 236 1.09 -20.62 2.10
CA LEU A 236 0.31 -21.81 1.74
C LEU A 236 0.16 -22.79 2.92
N GLU A 237 1.23 -22.99 3.69
CA GLU A 237 1.19 -23.77 4.94
C GLU A 237 0.18 -23.17 5.93
N THR A 238 0.30 -21.86 6.21
CA THR A 238 -0.61 -21.15 7.11
C THR A 238 -2.05 -21.23 6.63
N TYR A 239 -2.28 -21.04 5.33
CA TYR A 239 -3.61 -21.13 4.73
C TYR A 239 -4.20 -22.53 4.90
N THR A 240 -3.43 -23.58 4.61
CA THR A 240 -3.87 -24.98 4.71
C THR A 240 -4.26 -25.34 6.15
N VAL A 241 -3.48 -24.88 7.13
CA VAL A 241 -3.79 -25.07 8.55
C VAL A 241 -5.08 -24.33 8.93
N GLN A 242 -5.26 -23.09 8.47
CA GLN A 242 -6.48 -22.31 8.73
C GLN A 242 -7.72 -22.91 8.02
N TYR A 243 -7.55 -23.41 6.80
CA TYR A 243 -8.58 -24.10 6.03
C TYR A 243 -9.07 -25.36 6.78
N ALA A 244 -8.13 -26.19 7.25
CA ALA A 244 -8.45 -27.38 8.04
C ALA A 244 -9.19 -27.04 9.34
N ALA A 245 -8.73 -26.01 10.05
CA ALA A 245 -9.37 -25.55 11.29
C ALA A 245 -10.78 -25.03 11.07
N ARG A 246 -11.06 -24.45 9.90
CA ARG A 246 -12.37 -23.91 9.56
C ARG A 246 -13.40 -25.00 9.23
N LEU A 247 -12.94 -26.13 8.67
CA LEU A 247 -13.80 -27.25 8.28
C LEU A 247 -14.01 -28.28 9.41
N ASN A 248 -13.03 -28.50 10.29
CA ASN A 248 -13.17 -29.44 11.41
C ASN A 248 -12.21 -29.09 12.56
N GLU A 249 -12.77 -28.60 13.67
CA GLU A 249 -12.13 -27.62 14.55
C GLU A 249 -10.76 -28.01 15.14
N LYS A 250 -10.52 -29.27 15.52
CA LYS A 250 -9.29 -29.61 16.29
C LYS A 250 -8.46 -30.76 15.71
N THR A 251 -9.05 -31.94 15.52
CA THR A 251 -8.31 -33.15 15.13
C THR A 251 -7.64 -33.02 13.76
N MET A 252 -8.29 -32.36 12.80
CA MET A 252 -7.74 -32.20 11.45
C MET A 252 -6.62 -31.17 11.41
N THR A 253 -6.78 -30.06 12.14
CA THR A 253 -5.74 -29.04 12.30
C THR A 253 -4.45 -29.66 12.83
N GLU A 254 -4.55 -30.53 13.83
CA GLU A 254 -3.40 -31.26 14.40
C GLU A 254 -2.77 -32.20 13.36
N LYS A 255 -3.58 -32.98 12.63
CA LYS A 255 -3.09 -33.87 11.56
C LYS A 255 -2.33 -33.10 10.47
N VAL A 256 -2.89 -32.00 9.97
CA VAL A 256 -2.26 -31.17 8.93
C VAL A 256 -0.94 -30.59 9.42
N LYS A 257 -0.91 -30.06 10.67
CA LYS A 257 0.33 -29.57 11.27
C LYS A 257 1.41 -30.65 11.40
N MET A 258 1.03 -31.86 11.83
CA MET A 258 1.96 -32.99 11.92
C MET A 258 2.53 -33.38 10.56
N LEU A 259 1.73 -33.37 9.50
CA LEU A 259 2.19 -33.69 8.15
C LEU A 259 3.22 -32.66 7.65
N PHE A 260 2.99 -31.36 7.87
CA PHE A 260 4.00 -30.34 7.57
C PHE A 260 5.29 -30.51 8.40
N ALA A 261 5.16 -30.80 9.70
CA ALA A 261 6.30 -31.05 10.58
C ALA A 261 7.14 -32.26 10.14
N ASN A 262 6.48 -33.32 9.66
CA ASN A 262 7.11 -34.54 9.14
C ASN A 262 7.58 -34.42 7.68
N ASN A 263 7.60 -33.20 7.13
CA ASN A 263 8.05 -32.93 5.77
C ASN A 263 7.20 -33.60 4.66
N ASP A 264 5.91 -33.79 4.93
CA ASP A 264 4.90 -34.26 3.97
C ASP A 264 3.86 -33.15 3.67
N PRO A 265 4.25 -32.08 2.97
CA PRO A 265 3.32 -31.01 2.64
C PRO A 265 2.25 -31.41 1.61
N GLU A 266 2.54 -32.37 0.71
CA GLU A 266 1.54 -32.87 -0.24
C GLU A 266 0.44 -33.65 0.50
N GLY A 267 0.81 -34.52 1.44
CA GLY A 267 -0.14 -35.21 2.31
C GLY A 267 -0.93 -34.24 3.19
N ALA A 268 -0.30 -33.15 3.67
CA ALA A 268 -0.99 -32.12 4.44
C ALA A 268 -2.11 -31.44 3.65
N LEU A 269 -1.86 -31.03 2.40
CA LEU A 269 -2.87 -30.45 1.52
C LEU A 269 -3.96 -31.47 1.17
N ALA A 270 -3.58 -32.70 0.81
CA ALA A 270 -4.54 -33.75 0.50
C ALA A 270 -5.47 -34.06 1.69
N ALA A 271 -4.91 -34.11 2.91
CA ALA A 271 -5.69 -34.32 4.14
C ALA A 271 -6.66 -33.17 4.40
N ALA A 272 -6.26 -31.92 4.13
CA ALA A 272 -7.13 -30.75 4.29
C ALA A 272 -8.28 -30.73 3.26
N MET A 273 -8.04 -31.15 2.02
CA MET A 273 -9.00 -31.04 0.90
C MET A 273 -10.01 -32.18 0.81
N LYS A 274 -9.67 -33.39 1.30
CA LYS A 274 -10.52 -34.60 1.20
C LYS A 274 -11.94 -34.45 1.76
N MET A 275 -12.24 -33.38 2.49
CA MET A 275 -13.54 -33.11 3.09
C MET A 275 -14.38 -32.05 2.36
N ASN A 276 -13.87 -31.43 1.28
CA ASN A 276 -14.68 -30.52 0.47
C ASN A 276 -15.58 -31.27 -0.53
N GLU A 277 -15.38 -32.58 -0.67
CA GLU A 277 -16.10 -33.48 -1.58
C GLU A 277 -17.16 -34.36 -0.86
N ALA A 278 -17.33 -34.17 0.45
CA ALA A 278 -18.30 -34.89 1.29
C ALA A 278 -19.41 -33.93 1.76
#